data_AF-A0A1Y2HQC4-F1
#
_entry.id   AF-A0A1Y2HQC4-F1
#
_cell.length_a   1.000
_cell.length_b   1.000
_cell.length_c   1.000
_cell.angle_alpha   90.00
_cell.angle_beta   90.00
_cell.angle_gamma   90.00
#
_symmetry.space_group_name_H-M   'P 1'
#
loop_
_entity.id
_entity.type
_entity.pdbx_description
1 polymer ?
#
loop_
_entity_poly.entity_id
_entity_poly.type
_entity_poly.pdbx_seq_one_letter_code
_entity_poly.pdbx_strand_id
1 'polypeptide(L)'
;QPQQKKPRVQERFQRVNPAEVEFANEAVKDNSYRSHGSYGDRAHRDLVVTRGKSFRAEKTKKKRGSYRGGVIDTSANCIKLGSDS
;
A
#
# COMPACT_ATOMS: atom_id res chain seq x y z
N GLN A 1 42.91 -6.86 24.01
CA GLN A 1 41.76 -6.03 23.56
C GLN A 1 40.50 -6.89 23.54
N PRO A 2 39.34 -6.43 24.05
CA PRO A 2 38.13 -7.24 24.06
C PRO A 2 37.49 -7.25 22.68
N GLN A 3 37.22 -8.44 22.15
CA GLN A 3 36.60 -8.63 20.84
C GLN A 3 35.08 -8.42 20.94
N GLN A 4 34.53 -7.46 20.21
CA GLN A 4 33.08 -7.21 20.14
C GLN A 4 32.41 -8.32 19.32
N LYS A 5 31.42 -9.01 19.91
CA LYS A 5 30.60 -10.01 19.22
C LYS A 5 29.58 -9.31 18.31
N LYS A 6 29.62 -9.60 17.01
CA LYS A 6 28.62 -9.12 16.03
C LYS A 6 27.26 -9.73 16.35
N PRO A 7 26.16 -8.96 16.28
CA PRO A 7 24.82 -9.49 16.52
C PRO A 7 24.51 -10.55 15.47
N ARG A 8 24.12 -11.74 15.93
CA ARG A 8 23.75 -12.86 15.07
C ARG A 8 22.36 -12.58 14.51
N VAL A 9 22.29 -12.18 13.24
CA VAL A 9 21.03 -12.07 12.52
C VAL A 9 20.49 -13.48 12.35
N GLN A 10 19.44 -13.84 13.10
CA GLN A 10 18.75 -15.10 12.89
C GLN A 10 17.94 -14.97 11.60
N GLU A 11 18.34 -15.70 10.56
CA GLU A 11 17.55 -15.84 9.35
C GLU A 11 16.27 -16.62 9.68
N ARG A 12 15.16 -15.89 9.74
CA ARG A 12 13.83 -16.49 9.87
C ARG A 12 13.50 -17.18 8.55
N PHE A 13 12.74 -18.27 8.60
CA PHE A 13 12.26 -18.92 7.39
C PHE A 13 11.54 -17.92 6.48
N GLN A 14 12.01 -17.80 5.24
CA GLN A 14 11.43 -16.97 4.19
C GLN A 14 11.13 -17.86 2.98
N ARG A 15 9.93 -17.71 2.40
CA ARG A 15 9.54 -18.47 1.20
C ARG A 15 10.15 -17.92 -0.09
N VAL A 16 10.54 -16.66 -0.08
CA VAL A 16 11.09 -15.92 -1.22
C VAL A 16 12.37 -15.26 -0.76
N ASN A 17 13.46 -15.43 -1.52
CA ASN A 17 14.72 -14.75 -1.25
C ASN A 17 14.67 -13.33 -1.85
N PRO A 18 14.63 -12.25 -1.05
CA PRO A 18 14.51 -10.89 -1.58
C PRO A 18 15.71 -10.46 -2.44
N ALA A 19 16.87 -11.11 -2.29
CA ALA A 19 18.06 -10.80 -3.10
C ALA A 19 17.97 -11.31 -4.54
N GLU A 20 17.10 -12.30 -4.81
CA GLU A 20 16.95 -12.95 -6.11
C GLU A 20 15.66 -12.51 -6.84
N VAL A 21 14.91 -11.55 -6.29
CA VAL A 21 13.68 -11.07 -6.91
C VAL A 21 13.98 -10.04 -7.98
N GLU A 22 13.71 -10.41 -9.24
CA GLU A 22 13.67 -9.49 -10.36
C GLU A 22 12.23 -9.00 -10.60
N PHE A 23 12.07 -7.69 -10.76
CA PHE A 23 10.78 -7.09 -11.06
C PHE A 23 10.67 -6.78 -12.55
N ALA A 24 9.59 -7.23 -13.19
CA ALA A 24 9.33 -6.94 -14.60
C ALA A 24 9.19 -5.43 -14.91
N ASN A 25 8.79 -4.62 -13.92
CA ASN A 25 8.68 -3.17 -14.07
C ASN A 25 8.90 -2.47 -12.72
N GLU A 26 9.58 -1.31 -12.73
CA GLU A 26 9.81 -0.51 -11.53
C GLU A 26 8.53 -0.01 -10.88
N ALA A 27 7.47 0.23 -11.66
CA ALA A 27 6.18 0.68 -11.16
C ALA A 27 5.51 -0.35 -10.22
N VAL A 28 5.89 -1.63 -10.30
CA VAL A 28 5.34 -2.73 -9.48
C VAL A 28 6.11 -2.91 -8.17
N LYS A 29 7.28 -2.26 -8.03
CA LYS A 29 8.09 -2.34 -6.79
C LYS A 29 7.39 -1.71 -5.59
N ASP A 30 6.52 -0.73 -5.82
CA ASP A 30 5.86 0.04 -4.77
C ASP A 30 4.34 -0.15 -4.79
N ASN A 31 3.81 -0.72 -3.70
CA ASN A 31 2.38 -0.93 -3.48
C ASN A 31 1.71 0.24 -2.72
N SER A 32 2.42 1.36 -2.52
CA SER A 32 1.84 2.53 -1.86
C SER A 32 0.65 3.08 -2.65
N TYR A 33 -0.34 3.59 -1.92
CA TYR A 33 -1.50 4.20 -2.56
C TYR A 33 -1.10 5.48 -3.28
N ARG A 34 -1.32 5.52 -4.60
CA ARG A 34 -1.15 6.72 -5.42
C ARG A 34 -2.51 7.35 -5.65
N SER A 35 -2.58 8.64 -5.36
CA SER A 35 -3.80 9.42 -5.42
C SER A 35 -4.03 9.89 -6.87
N HIS A 36 -5.28 9.79 -7.34
CA HIS A 36 -5.67 10.11 -8.72
C HIS A 36 -6.63 11.30 -8.80
N GLY A 37 -6.69 12.13 -7.76
CA GLY A 37 -7.49 13.35 -7.66
C GLY A 37 -8.98 13.13 -7.34
N SER A 38 -9.41 11.88 -7.12
CA SER A 38 -10.84 11.54 -7.05
C SER A 38 -11.35 11.39 -5.60
N TYR A 39 -12.58 10.89 -5.45
CA TYR A 39 -13.19 10.59 -4.16
C TYR A 39 -12.32 9.65 -3.29
N GLY A 40 -11.54 8.77 -3.92
CA GLY A 40 -10.61 7.86 -3.24
C GLY A 40 -9.55 8.59 -2.40
N ASP A 41 -9.03 9.71 -2.92
CA ASP A 41 -8.00 10.49 -2.24
C ASP A 41 -8.51 11.12 -0.95
N ARG A 42 -9.74 11.62 -1.00
CA ARG A 42 -10.40 12.21 0.17
C ARG A 42 -10.63 11.15 1.25
N ALA A 43 -11.07 9.97 0.85
CA ALA A 43 -11.22 8.83 1.76
C ALA A 43 -9.87 8.38 2.34
N HIS A 44 -8.82 8.34 1.52
CA HIS A 44 -7.47 7.99 1.96
C HIS A 44 -6.95 8.97 3.02
N ARG A 45 -7.04 10.29 2.76
CA ARG A 45 -6.62 11.32 3.73
C ARG A 45 -7.33 11.19 5.08
N ASP A 46 -8.62 10.87 5.06
CA ASP A 46 -9.40 10.69 6.28
C ASP A 46 -9.04 9.41 7.05
N LEU A 47 -8.77 8.30 6.34
CA LEU A 47 -8.68 6.99 6.96
C LEU A 47 -7.25 6.50 7.21
N VAL A 48 -6.23 7.06 6.52
CA VAL A 48 -4.83 6.61 6.61
C VAL A 48 -4.25 6.71 8.02
N VAL A 49 -4.75 7.65 8.82
CA VAL A 49 -4.31 7.86 10.21
C VAL A 49 -4.84 6.78 11.17
N THR A 50 -5.87 6.04 10.77
CA THR A 50 -6.53 5.04 11.62
C THR A 50 -6.11 3.61 11.25
N ARG A 51 -5.99 2.73 12.24
CA ARG A 51 -5.59 1.33 12.06
C ARG A 51 -6.42 0.39 12.95
N GLY A 52 -6.60 -0.86 12.51
CA GLY A 52 -7.25 -1.89 13.33
C GLY A 52 -8.72 -1.58 13.67
N LYS A 53 -9.07 -1.64 14.96
CA LYS A 53 -10.46 -1.46 15.44
C LYS A 53 -10.99 -0.05 15.20
N SER A 54 -10.16 0.98 15.38
CA SER A 54 -10.57 2.37 15.15
C SER A 54 -10.88 2.62 13.68
N PHE A 55 -10.11 2.04 12.76
CA PHE A 55 -10.38 2.13 11.31
C PHE A 55 -11.80 1.67 10.95
N ARG A 56 -12.27 0.55 11.52
CA ARG A 56 -13.62 0.03 11.27
C ARG A 56 -14.70 1.02 11.74
N ALA A 57 -14.50 1.61 12.93
CA ALA A 57 -15.42 2.61 13.48
C ALA A 57 -15.41 3.89 12.64
N GLU A 58 -14.23 4.44 12.34
CA GLU A 58 -14.01 5.65 11.55
C GLU A 58 -14.65 5.51 10.15
N LYS A 59 -14.37 4.38 9.47
CA LYS A 59 -14.97 4.06 8.16
C LYS A 59 -16.49 4.03 8.22
N THR A 60 -17.07 3.44 9.27
CA THR A 60 -18.53 3.33 9.40
C THR A 60 -19.18 4.70 9.62
N LYS A 61 -18.56 5.54 10.46
CA LYS A 61 -18.99 6.92 10.70
C LYS A 61 -18.94 7.76 9.42
N LYS A 62 -17.82 7.71 8.68
CA LYS A 62 -17.64 8.41 7.41
C LYS A 62 -18.57 7.87 6.32
N LYS A 63 -18.76 6.55 6.21
CA LYS A 63 -19.71 5.95 5.24
C LYS A 63 -21.14 6.45 5.47
N ARG A 64 -21.60 6.53 6.73
CA ARG A 64 -22.99 6.87 7.06
C ARG A 64 -23.34 8.34 6.80
N GLY A 65 -22.37 9.26 6.80
CA GLY A 65 -22.66 10.70 6.74
C GLY A 65 -21.82 11.54 5.78
N SER A 66 -20.80 10.97 5.12
CA SER A 66 -19.87 11.76 4.28
C SER A 66 -20.05 11.57 2.78
N TYR A 67 -20.89 10.63 2.32
CA TYR A 67 -21.24 10.59 0.89
C TYR A 67 -22.32 11.64 0.59
N ARG A 68 -21.96 12.66 -0.21
CA ARG A 68 -22.85 13.76 -0.60
C ARG A 68 -23.13 13.79 -2.11
N GLY A 69 -22.84 12.71 -2.82
CA GLY A 69 -22.84 12.66 -4.28
C GLY A 69 -21.59 13.27 -4.91
N GLY A 70 -21.47 13.14 -6.23
CA GLY A 70 -20.34 13.61 -7.02
C GLY A 70 -20.13 12.77 -8.28
N VAL A 71 -19.30 13.25 -9.20
CA VAL A 71 -18.89 12.48 -10.38
C VAL A 71 -17.97 11.37 -9.92
N ILE A 72 -18.35 10.12 -10.21
CA ILE A 72 -17.49 8.96 -9.99
C ILE A 72 -16.58 8.87 -11.20
N ASP A 73 -15.27 8.97 -10.96
CA ASP A 73 -14.28 8.66 -11.97
C ASP A 73 -14.38 7.18 -12.34
N THR A 74 -14.67 6.92 -13.61
CA THR A 74 -14.79 5.57 -14.19
C THR A 74 -13.57 5.19 -15.02
N SER A 75 -12.54 6.04 -15.03
CA SER A 75 -11.29 5.75 -15.74
C SER A 75 -10.55 4.56 -15.14
N ALA A 76 -9.81 3.84 -16.00
CA ALA A 76 -9.00 2.71 -15.60
C ALA A 76 -7.62 3.18 -15.13
N ASN A 77 -7.41 3.22 -13.81
CA ASN A 77 -6.14 3.57 -13.18
C ASN A 77 -5.29 2.31 -12.90
N CYS A 78 -4.94 1.56 -13.95
CA CYS A 78 -4.14 0.33 -13.85
C CYS A 78 -2.75 0.50 -14.49
N ILE A 79 -1.77 -0.23 -13.95
CA ILE A 79 -0.43 -0.32 -14.55
C ILE A 79 -0.51 -1.33 -15.70
N LYS A 80 -0.24 -0.89 -16.92
CA LYS A 80 -0.04 -1.80 -18.05
C LYS A 80 1.32 -2.45 -17.92
N LEU A 81 1.31 -3.76 -17.72
CA LEU A 81 2.49 -4.59 -17.91
C LEU A 81 2.64 -4.76 -19.42
N GLY A 82 3.80 -4.40 -19.97
CA GLY A 82 4.09 -4.64 -21.39
C GLY A 82 3.89 -6.13 -21.69
N SER A 83 3.34 -6.46 -22.85
CA SER A 83 3.32 -7.84 -23.33
C SER A 83 4.75 -8.33 -23.42
N ASP A 84 5.03 -9.47 -22.78
CA ASP A 84 6.34 -10.10 -22.69
C ASP A 84 7.11 -9.99 -24.03
N SER A 85 8.18 -9.20 -24.04
CA SER A 85 9.18 -9.14 -25.11
C SER A 85 10.52 -8.80 -24.48
#